data_AF-A0A1M7RLD4-F1
#
_entry.id   AF-A0A1M7RLD4-F1
#
_cell.length_a   1.000
_cell.length_b   1.000
_cell.length_c   1.000
_cell.angle_alpha   90.00
_cell.angle_beta   90.00
_cell.angle_gamma   90.00
#
_symmetry.space_group_name_H-M   'P 1'
#
loop_
_entity.id
_entity.type
_entity.pdbx_description
1 polymer ?
#
loop_
_entity_poly.entity_id
_entity_poly.type
_entity_poly.pdbx_seq_one_letter_code
_entity_poly.pdbx_strand_id
1 'polypeptide(L)'
;MRAVAAMVAHSAHVEAGLLYVEGAGWEWAKLPGLPATHNVTFAAVFGVEPDEVDRTPLIRIEIEGPTKALGHVDHPFTANTIHQIPGTPIHEPRVIELTDITFVEWGLHRLTVLRLEGDERQELAVVEFAIVQA
;
A
#
# COMPACT_ATOMS: atom_id res chain seq x y z
N MET A 1 -1.53 -9.12 -11.84
CA MET A 1 -1.21 -7.90 -11.07
C MET A 1 -0.21 -8.27 -10.01
N ARG A 2 0.76 -7.41 -9.78
CA ARG A 2 1.76 -7.52 -8.71
C ARG A 2 1.84 -6.18 -7.98
N ALA A 3 2.26 -6.16 -6.73
CA ALA A 3 2.46 -4.92 -6.01
C ALA A 3 3.82 -4.88 -5.32
N VAL A 4 4.41 -3.69 -5.26
CA VAL A 4 5.47 -3.35 -4.31
C VAL A 4 4.91 -2.27 -3.40
N ALA A 5 5.04 -2.46 -2.09
CA ALA A 5 4.40 -1.60 -1.12
C ALA A 5 5.37 -1.21 0.00
N ALA A 6 5.14 -0.03 0.57
CA ALA A 6 5.87 0.50 1.71
C ALA A 6 4.94 1.31 2.62
N MET A 7 5.29 1.35 3.90
CA MET A 7 4.68 2.23 4.88
C MET A 7 5.56 3.45 5.09
N VAL A 8 4.96 4.64 5.11
CA VAL A 8 5.68 5.91 5.27
C VAL A 8 5.09 6.73 6.42
N ALA A 9 5.95 7.24 7.29
CA ALA A 9 5.56 7.96 8.52
C ALA A 9 5.10 9.41 8.30
N HIS A 10 5.28 9.91 7.08
CA HIS A 10 5.01 11.30 6.70
C HIS A 10 4.06 11.31 5.50
N SER A 11 4.19 12.30 4.62
CA SER A 11 3.33 12.40 3.46
C SER A 11 3.85 11.57 2.29
N ALA A 12 2.92 10.96 1.57
CA ALA A 12 3.13 10.53 0.19
C ALA A 12 1.99 11.11 -0.66
N HIS A 13 2.26 11.38 -1.92
CA HIS A 13 1.23 11.76 -2.88
C HIS A 13 1.60 11.27 -4.29
N VAL A 14 0.60 11.20 -5.16
CA VAL A 14 0.79 10.90 -6.57
C VAL A 14 0.53 12.16 -7.38
N GLU A 15 1.50 12.58 -8.17
CA GLU A 15 1.36 13.69 -9.11
C GLU A 15 1.90 13.26 -10.48
N ALA A 16 1.13 13.52 -11.54
CA ALA A 16 1.50 13.13 -12.92
C ALA A 16 1.92 11.66 -13.11
N GLY A 17 1.33 10.74 -12.34
CA GLY A 17 1.66 9.30 -12.41
C GLY A 17 2.98 8.92 -11.74
N LEU A 18 3.58 9.82 -10.97
CA LEU A 18 4.78 9.59 -10.18
C LEU A 18 4.43 9.61 -8.68
N LEU A 19 5.05 8.71 -7.93
CA LEU A 19 4.92 8.64 -6.47
C LEU A 19 5.97 9.54 -5.82
N TYR A 20 5.52 10.50 -5.03
CA TYR A 20 6.36 11.36 -4.21
C TYR A 20 6.20 10.94 -2.75
N VAL A 21 7.31 10.75 -2.04
CA VAL A 21 7.34 10.40 -0.62
C VAL A 21 8.22 11.42 0.10
N GLU A 22 7.64 12.16 1.05
CA GLU A 22 8.37 13.15 1.85
C GLU A 22 9.31 12.47 2.84
N GLY A 23 10.55 12.95 2.92
CA GLY A 23 11.58 12.37 3.78
C GLY A 23 12.27 11.12 3.21
N ALA A 24 11.85 10.63 2.02
CA ALA A 24 12.58 9.61 1.29
C ALA A 24 13.82 10.24 0.64
N GLY A 25 14.92 10.33 1.40
CA GLY A 25 16.24 10.19 0.80
C GLY A 25 16.25 8.93 -0.08
N TRP A 26 17.13 8.84 -1.07
CA TRP A 26 17.18 7.78 -2.08
C TRP A 26 17.48 6.36 -1.56
N GLU A 27 17.24 6.13 -0.28
CA GLU A 27 17.40 4.88 0.43
C GLU A 27 16.01 4.46 0.92
N TRP A 28 15.60 3.26 0.52
CA TRP A 28 14.44 2.56 1.06
C TRP A 28 14.70 2.29 2.55
N ALA A 29 14.44 3.27 3.41
CA ALA A 29 14.50 3.05 4.85
C ALA A 29 13.27 2.23 5.22
N LYS A 30 13.45 0.91 5.40
CA LYS A 30 12.57 0.11 6.24
C LYS A 30 12.58 0.81 7.59
N LEU A 31 11.54 1.60 7.90
CA LEU A 31 11.47 2.33 9.15
C LEU A 31 11.59 1.30 10.29
N PRO A 32 12.61 1.40 11.17
CA PRO A 32 12.83 0.40 12.22
C PRO A 32 11.70 0.40 13.25
N GLY A 33 10.91 1.47 13.30
CA GLY A 33 9.63 1.54 13.98
C GLY A 33 8.90 2.85 13.67
N LEU A 34 7.58 2.83 13.74
CA LEU A 34 6.73 4.04 13.71
C LEU A 34 6.34 4.42 15.14
N PRO A 35 6.32 5.71 15.49
CA PRO A 35 5.76 6.17 16.77
C PRO A 35 4.23 6.02 16.73
N ALA A 36 3.60 5.59 17.82
CA ALA A 36 2.17 5.23 17.88
C ALA A 36 1.16 6.34 17.51
N THR A 37 1.58 7.59 17.34
CA THR A 37 0.69 8.76 17.21
C THR A 37 0.83 9.56 15.92
N HIS A 38 1.51 9.05 14.89
CA HIS A 38 1.65 9.79 13.62
C HIS A 38 0.57 9.39 12.60
N ASN A 39 0.16 10.33 11.75
CA ASN A 39 -0.57 10.01 10.53
C ASN A 39 0.35 9.17 9.65
N VAL A 40 0.00 7.90 9.42
CA VAL A 40 0.79 7.01 8.59
C VAL A 40 0.12 6.83 7.24
N THR A 41 0.89 6.96 6.18
CA THR A 41 0.40 6.78 4.82
C THR A 41 0.94 5.47 4.26
N PHE A 42 0.07 4.72 3.58
CA PHE A 42 0.46 3.54 2.84
C PHE A 42 0.70 3.92 1.38
N ALA A 43 1.89 3.59 0.86
CA ALA A 43 2.24 3.85 -0.53
C ALA A 43 2.52 2.53 -1.24
N ALA A 44 1.94 2.35 -2.42
CA ALA A 44 2.14 1.16 -3.24
C ALA A 44 2.31 1.52 -4.71
N VAL A 45 3.05 0.68 -5.42
CA VAL A 45 3.13 0.69 -6.88
C VAL A 45 2.61 -0.64 -7.37
N PHE A 46 1.53 -0.60 -8.17
CA PHE A 46 0.92 -1.77 -8.75
C PHE A 46 1.45 -1.99 -10.17
N GLY A 47 2.05 -3.15 -10.41
CA GLY A 47 2.35 -3.66 -11.74
C GLY A 47 1.11 -4.33 -12.32
N VAL A 48 0.59 -3.78 -13.42
CA VAL A 48 -0.62 -4.24 -14.10
C VAL A 48 -0.23 -4.76 -15.48
N GLU A 49 -0.66 -5.98 -15.77
CA GLU A 49 -0.47 -6.57 -17.10
C GLU A 49 -1.50 -5.99 -18.10
N PRO A 50 -1.21 -5.96 -19.41
CA PRO A 50 -2.10 -5.35 -20.39
C PRO A 50 -3.52 -5.94 -20.44
N ASP A 51 -3.70 -7.22 -20.13
CA ASP A 51 -5.00 -7.91 -20.07
C ASP A 51 -5.78 -7.63 -18.76
N GLU A 52 -5.17 -6.93 -17.82
CA GLU A 52 -5.78 -6.53 -16.55
C GLU A 52 -6.32 -5.10 -16.58
N VAL A 53 -6.09 -4.40 -17.68
CA VAL A 53 -6.61 -3.07 -17.97
C VAL A 53 -8.13 -3.09 -18.08
N ASP A 54 -8.78 -1.99 -17.68
CA ASP A 54 -10.24 -1.81 -17.60
C ASP A 54 -10.97 -2.75 -16.62
N ARG A 55 -10.27 -3.68 -15.97
CA ARG A 55 -10.79 -4.39 -14.79
C ARG A 55 -10.81 -3.41 -13.62
N THR A 56 -11.82 -3.56 -12.76
CA THR A 56 -11.94 -2.76 -11.52
C THR A 56 -11.89 -3.67 -10.30
N PRO A 57 -10.74 -4.30 -9.99
CA PRO A 57 -10.61 -5.08 -8.77
C PRO A 57 -10.73 -4.19 -7.54
N LEU A 58 -11.11 -4.80 -6.42
CA LEU A 58 -11.05 -4.17 -5.12
C LEU A 58 -9.68 -4.47 -4.49
N ILE A 59 -8.90 -3.45 -4.18
CA ILE A 59 -7.67 -3.60 -3.42
C ILE A 59 -8.02 -3.48 -1.93
N ARG A 60 -7.83 -4.56 -1.19
CA ARG A 60 -8.00 -4.58 0.25
C ARG A 60 -6.65 -4.56 0.94
N ILE A 61 -6.49 -3.68 1.92
CA ILE A 61 -5.34 -3.66 2.82
C ILE A 61 -5.82 -4.19 4.16
N GLU A 62 -5.41 -5.40 4.52
CA GLU A 62 -5.67 -5.97 5.85
C GLU A 62 -4.54 -5.61 6.82
N ILE A 63 -4.90 -5.29 8.06
CA ILE A 63 -3.99 -4.81 9.09
C ILE A 63 -4.03 -5.76 10.28
N GLU A 64 -2.89 -6.35 10.58
CA GLU A 64 -2.71 -7.27 11.70
C GLU A 64 -1.79 -6.63 12.74
N GLY A 65 -2.28 -6.58 13.98
CA GLY A 65 -1.48 -6.28 15.15
C GLY A 65 -0.83 -7.53 15.73
N PRO A 66 0.04 -7.38 16.74
CA PRO A 66 0.79 -8.48 17.33
C PRO A 66 -0.10 -9.61 17.87
N THR A 67 -1.28 -9.28 18.38
CA THR A 67 -2.17 -10.26 19.02
C THR A 67 -3.50 -10.48 18.31
N LYS A 68 -3.92 -9.55 17.44
CA LYS A 68 -5.22 -9.58 16.76
C LYS A 68 -5.22 -8.74 15.48
N ALA A 69 -6.19 -9.03 14.61
CA ALA A 69 -6.49 -8.16 13.48
C ALA A 69 -6.99 -6.79 13.96
N LEU A 70 -6.51 -5.72 13.33
CA LEU A 70 -6.91 -4.34 13.61
C LEU A 70 -8.01 -3.86 12.66
N GLY A 71 -8.07 -4.40 11.44
CA GLY A 71 -9.12 -4.07 10.47
C GLY A 71 -8.65 -4.19 9.03
N HIS A 72 -9.38 -3.55 8.12
CA HIS A 72 -8.98 -3.42 6.72
C HIS A 72 -9.49 -2.12 6.11
N VAL A 73 -8.86 -1.70 5.02
CA VAL A 73 -9.32 -0.60 4.16
C VAL A 73 -9.49 -1.14 2.74
N ASP A 74 -10.63 -0.82 2.14
CA ASP A 74 -10.97 -1.21 0.79
C ASP A 74 -10.83 -0.03 -0.16
N HIS A 75 -10.14 -0.24 -1.28
CA HIS A 75 -9.89 0.77 -2.29
C HIS A 75 -10.18 0.23 -3.69
N PRO A 76 -11.22 0.74 -4.38
CA PRO A 76 -11.43 0.41 -5.79
C PRO A 76 -10.22 0.84 -6.62
N PHE A 77 -9.72 -0.06 -7.45
CA PHE A 77 -8.57 0.21 -8.31
C PHE A 77 -8.96 0.04 -9.77
N THR A 78 -8.64 1.04 -10.57
CA THR A 78 -8.76 0.98 -12.04
C THR A 78 -7.45 1.48 -12.61
N ALA A 79 -6.82 0.68 -13.47
CA ALA A 79 -5.60 1.09 -14.14
C ALA A 79 -5.92 2.05 -15.29
N ASN A 80 -5.27 3.22 -15.32
CA ASN A 80 -5.51 4.20 -16.39
C ASN A 80 -4.59 3.95 -17.60
N THR A 81 -5.19 3.92 -18.79
CA THR A 81 -4.53 3.55 -20.06
C THR A 81 -3.81 4.68 -20.78
N ILE A 82 -3.80 5.89 -20.22
CA ILE A 82 -3.44 7.13 -20.94
C ILE A 82 -1.98 7.10 -21.47
N HIS A 83 -1.13 6.18 -21.00
CA HIS A 83 0.27 6.04 -21.43
C HIS A 83 0.74 4.61 -21.74
N GLN A 84 -0.14 3.71 -22.18
CA GLN A 84 0.29 2.35 -22.56
C GLN A 84 1.24 2.34 -23.77
N ILE A 85 2.48 1.90 -23.55
CA ILE A 85 3.36 1.43 -24.61
C ILE A 85 3.11 -0.09 -24.74
N PRO A 86 2.71 -0.60 -25.92
CA PRO A 86 2.48 -2.03 -26.11
C PRO A 86 3.70 -2.86 -25.70
N GLY A 87 3.49 -3.87 -24.85
CA GLY A 87 4.54 -4.78 -24.38
C GLY A 87 5.33 -4.31 -23.16
N THR A 88 5.01 -3.15 -22.57
CA THR A 88 5.58 -2.72 -21.28
C THR A 88 4.58 -2.89 -20.15
N PRO A 89 4.99 -3.39 -18.97
CA PRO A 89 4.14 -3.40 -17.78
C PRO A 89 3.66 -1.99 -17.43
N ILE A 90 2.40 -1.84 -17.06
CA ILE A 90 1.90 -0.58 -16.51
C ILE A 90 2.26 -0.55 -15.03
N HIS A 91 2.93 0.51 -14.60
CA HIS A 91 3.19 0.76 -13.19
C HIS A 91 2.31 1.92 -12.71
N GLU A 92 1.39 1.61 -11.80
CA GLU A 92 0.45 2.59 -11.29
C GLU A 92 0.71 2.85 -9.81
N PRO A 93 1.28 4.02 -9.45
CA PRO A 93 1.44 4.39 -8.06
C PRO A 93 0.11 4.75 -7.43
N ARG A 94 -0.05 4.35 -6.18
CA ARG A 94 -1.19 4.66 -5.33
C ARG A 94 -0.71 5.05 -3.95
N VAL A 95 -1.42 6.01 -3.39
CA VAL A 95 -1.27 6.40 -2.00
C VAL A 95 -2.63 6.17 -1.36
N ILE A 96 -2.63 5.40 -0.27
CA ILE A 96 -3.82 5.10 0.50
C ILE A 96 -3.56 5.63 1.91
N GLU A 97 -4.34 6.62 2.29
CA GLU A 97 -4.31 7.14 3.64
C GLU A 97 -5.03 6.16 4.56
N LEU A 98 -4.32 5.69 5.58
CA LEU A 98 -4.90 4.84 6.62
C LEU A 98 -5.53 5.74 7.67
N THR A 99 -6.65 6.38 7.31
CA THR A 99 -7.42 7.22 8.24
C THR A 99 -8.09 6.32 9.28
N ASP A 100 -8.19 6.79 10.53
CA ASP A 100 -8.90 6.14 11.64
C ASP A 100 -8.30 4.83 12.19
N ILE A 101 -7.08 4.46 11.79
CA ILE A 101 -6.36 3.31 12.38
C ILE A 101 -5.45 3.80 13.50
N THR A 102 -5.82 3.49 14.74
CA THR A 102 -4.98 3.76 15.91
C THR A 102 -4.20 2.51 16.31
N PHE A 103 -2.87 2.60 16.28
CA PHE A 103 -2.00 1.52 16.74
C PHE A 103 -1.84 1.59 18.26
N VAL A 104 -2.64 0.82 18.99
CA VAL A 104 -2.65 0.78 20.47
C VAL A 104 -1.72 -0.28 21.05
N GLU A 105 -1.23 -1.21 20.24
CA GLU A 105 -0.32 -2.28 20.65
C GLU A 105 1.10 -1.98 20.19
N TRP A 106 2.09 -2.26 21.05
CA TRP A 106 3.50 -2.18 20.70
C TRP A 106 3.96 -3.50 20.06
N GLY A 107 4.90 -3.43 19.13
CA GLY A 107 5.50 -4.60 18.48
C GLY A 107 5.23 -4.70 16.98
N LEU A 108 5.48 -5.89 16.43
CA LEU A 108 5.41 -6.14 15.00
C LEU A 108 3.96 -6.15 14.50
N HIS A 109 3.71 -5.32 13.50
CA HIS A 109 2.47 -5.26 12.74
C HIS A 109 2.73 -5.71 11.31
N ARG A 110 1.68 -6.20 10.67
CA ARG A 110 1.70 -6.65 9.29
C ARG A 110 0.56 -6.02 8.51
N LEU A 111 0.88 -5.49 7.34
CA LEU A 111 -0.08 -5.07 6.34
C LEU A 111 -0.01 -6.02 5.16
N THR A 112 -1.17 -6.54 4.77
CA THR A 112 -1.29 -7.45 3.64
C THR A 112 -2.16 -6.80 2.57
N VAL A 113 -1.57 -6.59 1.39
CA VAL A 113 -2.27 -6.05 0.22
C VAL A 113 -2.87 -7.20 -0.55
N LEU A 114 -4.17 -7.15 -0.75
CA LEU A 114 -4.95 -8.16 -1.44
C LEU A 114 -5.62 -7.56 -2.66
N ARG A 115 -5.67 -8.34 -3.74
CA ARG A 115 -6.63 -8.13 -4.83
C ARG A 115 -7.83 -9.02 -4.60
N LEU A 116 -9.02 -8.43 -4.62
CA LEU A 116 -10.29 -9.13 -4.58
C LEU A 116 -11.02 -8.91 -5.91
N GLU A 117 -11.43 -10.00 -6.54
CA GLU A 117 -12.17 -9.96 -7.80
C GLU A 117 -13.16 -11.13 -7.89
N GLY A 118 -14.46 -10.82 -7.80
CA GLY A 118 -15.47 -11.85 -7.56
C GLY A 118 -15.18 -12.60 -6.26
N ASP A 119 -15.09 -13.92 -6.33
CA ASP A 119 -14.73 -14.78 -5.19
C ASP A 119 -13.20 -15.01 -5.07
N GLU A 120 -12.40 -14.50 -6.02
CA GLU A 120 -10.96 -14.67 -5.99
C GLU A 120 -10.30 -13.69 -5.02
N ARG A 121 -9.40 -14.23 -4.18
CA ARG A 121 -8.52 -13.47 -3.28
C ARG A 121 -7.08 -13.79 -3.60
N GLN A 122 -6.29 -12.76 -3.92
CA GLN A 122 -4.86 -12.89 -4.21
C GLN A 122 -4.04 -11.96 -3.31
N GLU A 123 -3.01 -12.48 -2.65
CA GLU A 123 -2.01 -11.66 -1.97
C GLU A 123 -1.04 -11.04 -2.98
N LEU A 124 -0.90 -9.72 -2.93
CA LEU A 124 -0.04 -8.95 -3.83
C LEU A 124 1.27 -8.51 -3.17
N ALA A 125 1.22 -8.12 -1.90
CA ALA A 125 2.38 -7.65 -1.14
C ALA A 125 2.12 -7.75 0.36
N VAL A 126 3.21 -7.83 1.13
CA VAL A 126 3.21 -7.80 2.59
C VAL A 126 4.22 -6.76 3.06
N VAL A 127 3.80 -5.90 3.98
CA VAL A 127 4.66 -4.90 4.64
C VAL A 127 4.64 -5.13 6.13
N GLU A 128 5.80 -5.40 6.70
CA GLU A 128 5.99 -5.55 8.14
C GLU A 128 6.65 -4.31 8.72
N PHE A 129 6.14 -3.83 9.86
CA PHE A 129 6.67 -2.66 10.57
C PHE A 129 6.44 -2.82 12.07
N ALA A 130 7.32 -2.22 12.87
CA ALA A 130 7.16 -2.21 14.33
C ALA A 130 6.52 -0.91 14.80
N ILE A 131 5.62 -0.99 15.78
CA ILE A 131 5.20 0.17 16.58
C ILE A 131 6.03 0.14 17.85
N VAL A 132 6.81 1.19 18.09
CA VAL A 132 7.76 1.28 19.22
C VAL A 132 7.29 2.32 20.22
N GLN A 133 7.51 2.04 21.51
CA GLN A 133 7.26 3.02 22.56
C GLN A 133 8.21 4.20 22.36
N ALA A 134 7.65 5.41 22.27
CA ALA A 134 8.39 6.67 22.12
C ALA A 134 9.22 6.99 23.38
#